data_AF-A0A535I423-F1
#
_entry.id   AF-A0A535I423-F1
#
_cell.length_a   1.000
_cell.length_b   1.000
_cell.length_c   1.000
_cell.angle_alpha   90.00
_cell.angle_beta   90.00
_cell.angle_gamma   90.00
#
_symmetry.space_group_name_H-M   'P 1'
#
loop_
_entity.id
_entity.type
_entity.pdbx_description
1 polymer ?
#
loop_
_entity_poly.entity_id
_entity_poly.type
_entity_poly.pdbx_seq_one_letter_code
_entity_poly.pdbx_strand_id
1 'polypeptide(L)'
;MERRSVLIASLVALAIVLATDILYVGLIEAQGPDPQANVPRFVASYLAVMAALIGIALVPRPEVAVIRFPMRAAAAAGLLSLGFIAAFSIGLPLVVAGGLTTVALARTSRQLSSRLGRLAGLAAALLAVALLIAGFEITGRWIVCPATGTASGTGSGFVTGGYSYECMNGELRIRSG
;
A
#
# COMPACT_ATOMS: atom_id res chain seq x y z
N MET A 1 -6.19 27.02 -11.47
CA MET A 1 -7.44 26.43 -10.93
C MET A 1 -7.42 24.94 -11.26
N GLU A 2 -7.32 24.09 -10.25
CA GLU A 2 -7.42 22.64 -10.46
C GLU A 2 -8.83 22.31 -10.97
N ARG A 3 -8.92 21.60 -12.10
CA ARG A 3 -10.22 21.31 -12.74
C ARG A 3 -11.04 20.47 -11.75
N ARG A 4 -12.29 20.85 -11.41
CA ARG A 4 -13.18 20.14 -10.46
C ARG A 4 -13.12 18.61 -10.55
N SER A 5 -12.97 18.09 -11.76
CA SER A 5 -12.79 16.66 -12.04
C SER A 5 -11.61 15.99 -11.31
N VAL A 6 -10.49 16.69 -11.08
CA VAL A 6 -9.31 16.15 -10.40
C VAL A 6 -9.58 16.03 -8.90
N LEU A 7 -10.21 17.05 -8.32
CA LEU A 7 -10.64 17.03 -6.92
C LEU A 7 -11.64 15.90 -6.67
N ILE A 8 -12.64 15.76 -7.54
CA ILE A 8 -13.64 14.69 -7.44
C ILE A 8 -12.96 13.31 -7.55
N ALA A 9 -12.08 13.10 -8.53
CA ALA A 9 -11.38 11.82 -8.68
C ALA A 9 -10.50 11.49 -7.47
N SER A 10 -9.77 12.47 -6.92
CA SER A 10 -8.96 12.28 -5.72
C SER A 10 -9.80 12.04 -4.47
N LEU A 11 -10.95 12.71 -4.32
CA LEU A 11 -11.89 12.47 -3.21
C LEU A 11 -12.51 11.07 -3.28
N VAL A 12 -12.94 10.64 -4.47
CA VAL A 12 -13.49 9.29 -4.66
C VAL A 12 -12.42 8.24 -4.38
N ALA A 13 -11.18 8.44 -4.87
CA ALA A 13 -10.08 7.54 -4.56
C ALA A 13 -9.79 7.49 -3.05
N LEU A 14 -9.76 8.63 -2.38
CA LEU A 14 -9.58 8.71 -0.92
C LEU A 14 -10.67 7.92 -0.18
N ALA A 15 -11.93 8.11 -0.57
CA ALA A 15 -13.06 7.41 0.03
C ALA A 15 -12.96 5.89 -0.16
N ILE A 16 -12.59 5.44 -1.36
CA ILE A 16 -12.39 4.01 -1.65
C ILE A 16 -11.27 3.43 -0.79
N VAL A 17 -10.12 4.10 -0.70
CA VAL A 17 -8.98 3.63 0.10
C VAL A 17 -9.34 3.55 1.58
N LEU A 18 -9.96 4.59 2.14
CA LEU A 18 -10.38 4.59 3.54
C LEU A 18 -11.42 3.51 3.84
N ALA A 19 -12.43 3.35 2.99
CA ALA A 19 -13.44 2.32 3.15
C ALA A 19 -12.81 0.92 3.08
N THR A 20 -11.86 0.72 2.17
CA THR A 20 -11.11 -0.54 2.04
C THR A 20 -10.27 -0.81 3.28
N ASP A 21 -9.58 0.20 3.81
CA ASP A 21 -8.73 0.09 4.99
C ASP A 21 -9.56 -0.27 6.25
N ILE A 22 -10.68 0.43 6.48
CA ILE A 22 -11.59 0.14 7.59
C ILE A 22 -12.16 -1.27 7.50
N LEU A 23 -12.63 -1.68 6.31
CA LEU A 23 -13.17 -3.01 6.10
C LEU A 23 -12.09 -4.08 6.32
N TYR A 24 -10.88 -3.83 5.85
CA TYR A 24 -9.75 -4.74 5.98
C TYR A 24 -9.37 -4.96 7.45
N VAL A 25 -9.18 -3.88 8.22
CA VAL A 25 -8.88 -3.95 9.65
C VAL A 25 -10.00 -4.67 10.41
N GLY A 26 -11.27 -4.33 10.14
CA GLY A 26 -12.41 -4.99 10.79
C GLY A 26 -12.50 -6.50 10.50
N LEU A 27 -12.15 -6.93 9.28
CA LEU A 27 -12.08 -8.35 8.93
C LEU A 27 -10.95 -9.07 9.66
N ILE A 28 -9.78 -8.45 9.81
CA ILE A 28 -8.64 -9.04 10.52
C ILE A 28 -8.94 -9.20 12.01
N GLU A 29 -9.53 -8.17 12.64
CA GLU A 29 -9.88 -8.24 14.06
C GLU A 29 -10.91 -9.34 14.34
N ALA A 30 -11.80 -9.63 13.38
CA ALA A 30 -12.78 -10.70 13.48
C ALA A 30 -12.19 -12.12 13.31
N GLN A 31 -11.00 -12.27 12.74
CA GLN A 31 -10.37 -13.58 12.45
C GLN A 31 -9.59 -14.19 13.61
N GLY A 32 -9.39 -13.43 14.70
CA GLY A 32 -8.68 -13.92 15.90
C GLY A 32 -7.14 -13.92 15.75
N PRO A 33 -6.41 -14.53 16.70
CA PRO A 33 -4.95 -14.48 16.72
C PRO A 33 -4.31 -15.31 15.59
N ASP A 34 -3.63 -14.63 14.66
CA ASP A 34 -2.89 -15.23 13.54
C ASP A 34 -1.36 -15.12 13.78
N PRO A 35 -0.59 -16.23 13.66
CA PRO A 35 0.88 -16.21 13.67
C PRO A 35 1.53 -15.22 12.69
N GLN A 36 0.84 -14.83 11.62
CA GLN A 36 1.29 -13.86 10.61
C GLN A 36 0.64 -12.47 10.75
N ALA A 37 0.15 -12.10 11.94
CA ALA A 37 -0.54 -10.83 12.19
C ALA A 37 0.21 -9.54 11.76
N ASN A 38 1.52 -9.61 11.53
CA ASN A 38 2.32 -8.46 11.09
C ASN A 38 2.11 -8.08 9.61
N VAL A 39 1.83 -9.05 8.73
CA VAL A 39 1.58 -8.76 7.30
C VAL A 39 0.29 -7.94 7.14
N PRO A 40 -0.84 -8.33 7.75
CA PRO A 40 -2.06 -7.52 7.64
C PRO A 40 -1.94 -6.13 8.28
N ARG A 41 -1.23 -6.00 9.41
CA ARG A 41 -0.94 -4.69 10.03
C ARG A 41 -0.11 -3.79 9.11
N PHE A 42 0.86 -4.36 8.41
CA PHE A 42 1.63 -3.63 7.41
C PHE A 42 0.76 -3.14 6.25
N VAL A 43 -0.10 -4.00 5.69
CA VAL A 43 -1.02 -3.60 4.61
C VAL A 43 -1.95 -2.47 5.06
N ALA A 44 -2.55 -2.57 6.26
CA ALA A 44 -3.41 -1.52 6.81
C ALA A 44 -2.66 -0.19 7.00
N SER A 45 -1.49 -0.22 7.64
CA SER A 45 -0.66 0.99 7.79
C SER A 45 -0.22 1.59 6.45
N TYR A 46 0.08 0.75 5.44
CA TYR A 46 0.42 1.21 4.09
C TYR A 46 -0.77 1.91 3.42
N LEU A 47 -1.98 1.34 3.53
CA LEU A 47 -3.22 1.96 3.03
C LEU A 47 -3.50 3.29 3.72
N ALA A 48 -3.34 3.37 5.04
CA ALA A 48 -3.48 4.61 5.80
C ALA A 48 -2.48 5.69 5.32
N VAL A 49 -1.23 5.31 5.04
CA VAL A 49 -0.23 6.24 4.46
C VAL A 49 -0.66 6.69 3.07
N MET A 50 -1.12 5.79 2.20
CA MET A 50 -1.60 6.18 0.85
C MET A 50 -2.82 7.11 0.91
N ALA A 51 -3.76 6.86 1.83
CA ALA A 51 -4.88 7.75 2.09
C ALA A 51 -4.41 9.13 2.56
N ALA A 52 -3.44 9.18 3.48
CA ALA A 52 -2.86 10.43 3.94
C ALA A 52 -2.18 11.22 2.80
N LEU A 53 -1.43 10.54 1.92
CA LEU A 53 -0.82 11.19 0.75
C LEU A 53 -1.86 11.79 -0.19
N ILE A 54 -2.97 11.09 -0.45
CA ILE A 54 -4.08 11.61 -1.26
C ILE A 54 -4.74 12.79 -0.56
N GLY A 55 -5.00 12.68 0.75
CA GLY A 55 -5.61 13.72 1.58
C GLY A 55 -4.76 15.00 1.63
N ILE A 56 -3.46 14.88 1.87
CA ILE A 56 -2.54 16.02 1.84
C ILE A 56 -2.53 16.66 0.45
N ALA A 57 -2.50 15.86 -0.62
CA ALA A 57 -2.54 16.36 -1.99
C ALA A 57 -3.85 17.07 -2.39
N LEU A 58 -4.92 16.96 -1.59
CA LEU A 58 -6.18 17.70 -1.75
C LEU A 58 -6.16 19.08 -1.08
N VAL A 59 -5.24 19.33 -0.14
CA VAL A 59 -5.21 20.58 0.63
C VAL A 59 -4.88 21.77 -0.29
N PRO A 60 -5.76 22.79 -0.38
CA PRO A 60 -5.58 23.95 -1.27
C PRO A 60 -4.59 24.98 -0.68
N ARG A 61 -3.40 24.53 -0.25
CA ARG A 61 -2.31 25.41 0.23
C ARG A 61 -1.21 25.58 -0.82
N PRO A 62 -0.61 26.78 -0.93
CA PRO A 62 0.46 27.05 -1.90
C PRO A 62 1.74 26.26 -1.60
N GLU A 63 2.06 26.03 -0.32
CA GLU A 63 3.20 25.20 0.13
C GLU A 63 3.09 23.76 -0.38
N VAL A 64 1.87 23.22 -0.40
CA VAL A 64 1.60 21.84 -0.80
C VAL A 64 1.66 21.68 -2.33
N ALA A 65 1.48 22.76 -3.09
CA ALA A 65 1.41 22.72 -4.55
C ALA A 65 2.65 22.07 -5.19
N VAL A 66 3.84 22.26 -4.61
CA VAL A 66 5.10 21.68 -5.08
C VAL A 66 5.14 20.17 -4.90
N ILE A 67 4.57 19.65 -3.80
CA ILE A 67 4.61 18.24 -3.41
C ILE A 67 3.36 17.45 -3.87
N ARG A 68 2.31 18.10 -4.38
CA ARG A 68 1.11 17.41 -4.89
C ARG A 68 1.42 16.38 -5.96
N PHE A 69 2.29 16.73 -6.90
CA PHE A 69 2.64 15.85 -8.01
C PHE A 69 3.34 14.56 -7.52
N PRO A 70 4.43 14.63 -6.72
CA PRO A 70 5.06 13.42 -6.21
C PRO A 70 4.17 12.62 -5.26
N MET A 71 3.36 13.25 -4.43
CA MET A 71 2.42 12.54 -3.55
C MET A 71 1.37 11.73 -4.34
N ARG A 72 0.83 12.29 -5.42
CA ARG A 72 -0.11 11.57 -6.30
C ARG A 72 0.57 10.46 -7.08
N ALA A 73 1.82 10.65 -7.51
CA ALA A 73 2.59 9.63 -8.19
C ALA A 73 2.88 8.43 -7.27
N ALA A 74 3.29 8.70 -6.02
CA ALA A 74 3.46 7.70 -4.98
C ALA A 74 2.16 6.92 -4.71
N ALA A 75 1.06 7.64 -4.47
CA ALA A 75 -0.23 7.01 -4.19
C ALA A 75 -0.75 6.15 -5.36
N ALA A 76 -0.62 6.63 -6.60
CA ALA A 76 -1.04 5.88 -7.78
C ALA A 76 -0.23 4.60 -7.96
N ALA A 77 1.11 4.69 -7.88
CA ALA A 77 1.97 3.52 -8.01
C ALA A 77 1.74 2.52 -6.88
N GLY A 78 1.70 2.99 -5.63
CA GLY A 78 1.50 2.13 -4.45
C GLY A 78 0.16 1.40 -4.47
N LEU A 79 -0.94 2.10 -4.78
CA LEU A 79 -2.28 1.50 -4.85
C LEU A 79 -2.44 0.54 -6.03
N LEU A 80 -1.84 0.83 -7.19
CA LEU A 80 -1.86 -0.09 -8.33
C LEU A 80 -1.03 -1.34 -8.06
N SER A 81 0.17 -1.20 -7.50
CA SER A 81 1.01 -2.34 -7.13
C SER A 81 0.35 -3.21 -6.08
N LEU A 82 -0.17 -2.60 -5.00
CA LEU A 82 -0.90 -3.33 -3.96
C LEU A 82 -2.17 -3.99 -4.53
N GLY A 83 -2.94 -3.26 -5.34
CA GLY A 83 -4.15 -3.79 -5.97
C GLY A 83 -3.87 -4.96 -6.92
N PHE A 84 -2.75 -4.93 -7.65
CA PHE A 84 -2.30 -6.02 -8.50
C PHE A 84 -1.89 -7.25 -7.69
N ILE A 85 -1.14 -7.07 -6.59
CA ILE A 85 -0.73 -8.17 -5.71
C ILE A 85 -1.94 -8.77 -4.97
N ALA A 86 -2.90 -7.93 -4.58
CA ALA A 86 -4.10 -8.31 -3.82
C ALA A 86 -5.32 -8.63 -4.71
N ALA A 87 -5.12 -8.90 -6.00
CA ALA A 87 -6.18 -8.95 -7.02
C ALA A 87 -7.36 -9.89 -6.72
N PHE A 88 -7.18 -10.89 -5.85
CA PHE A 88 -8.17 -11.96 -5.63
C PHE A 88 -9.36 -11.64 -4.70
N SER A 89 -9.44 -10.47 -4.06
CA SER A 89 -10.71 -10.05 -3.40
C SER A 89 -10.74 -8.55 -3.07
N ILE A 90 -9.69 -8.04 -2.44
CA ILE A 90 -9.58 -6.64 -1.99
C ILE A 90 -8.87 -5.76 -3.04
N GLY A 91 -8.17 -6.37 -4.00
CA GLY A 91 -7.38 -5.65 -5.00
C GLY A 91 -8.20 -4.84 -6.00
N LEU A 92 -9.42 -5.26 -6.33
CA LEU A 92 -10.24 -4.58 -7.35
C LEU A 92 -10.59 -3.12 -6.98
N PRO A 93 -11.12 -2.80 -5.78
CA PRO A 93 -11.34 -1.42 -5.38
C PRO A 93 -10.02 -0.61 -5.33
N LEU A 94 -8.92 -1.24 -4.94
CA LEU A 94 -7.59 -0.60 -4.92
C LEU A 94 -7.07 -0.27 -6.33
N VAL A 95 -7.28 -1.16 -7.31
CA VAL A 95 -6.97 -0.91 -8.72
C VAL A 95 -7.80 0.25 -9.26
N VAL A 96 -9.09 0.33 -8.90
CA VAL A 96 -9.94 1.46 -9.29
C VAL A 96 -9.44 2.77 -8.67
N ALA A 97 -9.10 2.77 -7.37
CA ALA A 97 -8.52 3.94 -6.70
C ALA A 97 -7.16 4.35 -7.31
N GLY A 98 -6.31 3.37 -7.65
CA GLY A 98 -5.05 3.56 -8.37
C GLY A 98 -5.23 4.12 -9.77
N GLY A 99 -6.27 3.68 -10.49
CA GLY A 99 -6.66 4.21 -11.79
C GLY A 99 -7.10 5.68 -11.70
N LEU A 100 -7.97 6.00 -10.74
CA LEU A 100 -8.46 7.37 -10.51
C LEU A 100 -7.32 8.33 -10.12
N THR A 101 -6.41 7.89 -9.26
CA THR A 101 -5.22 8.68 -8.88
C THR A 101 -4.24 8.85 -10.05
N THR A 102 -4.10 7.84 -10.92
CA THR A 102 -3.34 7.96 -12.19
C THR A 102 -3.97 8.97 -13.13
N VAL A 103 -5.30 9.00 -13.27
CA VAL A 103 -6.00 10.00 -14.09
C VAL A 103 -5.81 11.41 -13.52
N ALA A 104 -5.89 11.56 -12.19
CA ALA A 104 -5.59 12.82 -11.52
C ALA A 104 -4.14 13.27 -11.78
N LEU A 105 -3.18 12.34 -11.66
CA LEU A 105 -1.76 12.57 -11.93
C LEU A 105 -1.51 12.98 -13.39
N ALA A 106 -2.10 12.28 -14.36
CA ALA A 106 -1.95 12.57 -15.78
C ALA A 106 -2.54 13.93 -16.18
N ARG A 107 -3.56 14.41 -15.44
CA ARG A 107 -4.10 15.77 -15.64
C ARG A 107 -3.21 16.83 -14.99
N THR A 108 -2.64 16.55 -13.82
CA THR A 108 -1.68 17.44 -13.15
C THR A 108 -0.36 17.55 -13.91
N SER A 109 0.13 16.45 -14.52
CA SER A 109 1.38 16.43 -15.28
C SER A 109 1.35 17.33 -16.52
N ARG A 110 0.18 17.48 -17.16
CA ARG A 110 -0.01 18.38 -18.31
C ARG A 110 0.21 19.85 -17.97
N GLN A 111 0.10 20.22 -16.70
CA GLN A 111 0.34 21.59 -16.21
C GLN A 111 1.79 21.76 -15.70
N LEU A 112 2.57 20.69 -15.62
CA LEU A 112 3.92 20.68 -15.06
C LEU A 112 4.97 20.74 -16.18
N SER A 113 5.60 21.91 -16.38
CA SER A 113 6.67 22.07 -17.38
C SER A 113 8.07 21.71 -16.85
N SER A 114 8.22 21.57 -15.53
CA SER A 114 9.50 21.34 -14.86
C SER A 114 9.96 19.87 -14.94
N ARG A 115 11.21 19.64 -15.40
CA ARG A 115 11.87 18.32 -15.38
C ARG A 115 12.10 17.81 -13.96
N LEU A 116 12.45 18.68 -13.02
CA LEU A 116 12.65 18.32 -11.60
C LEU A 116 11.37 17.75 -10.99
N GLY A 117 10.20 18.33 -11.30
CA GLY A 117 8.92 17.82 -10.80
C GLY A 117 8.61 16.41 -11.30
N ARG A 118 8.98 16.08 -12.55
CA ARG A 118 8.81 14.73 -13.11
C ARG A 118 9.73 13.72 -12.44
N LEU A 119 10.99 14.07 -12.23
CA LEU A 119 11.96 13.22 -11.52
C LEU A 119 11.52 12.97 -10.08
N ALA A 120 11.05 14.00 -9.37
CA ALA A 120 10.51 13.86 -8.02
C ALA A 120 9.30 12.92 -7.99
N GLY A 121 8.39 13.01 -8.97
CA GLY A 121 7.25 12.09 -9.06
C GLY A 121 7.65 10.65 -9.35
N LEU A 122 8.61 10.43 -10.24
CA LEU A 122 9.13 9.10 -10.54
C LEU A 122 9.86 8.50 -9.34
N ALA A 123 10.69 9.30 -8.65
CA ALA A 123 11.36 8.88 -7.43
C ALA A 123 10.35 8.52 -6.32
N ALA A 124 9.29 9.32 -6.14
CA ALA A 124 8.24 9.05 -5.16
C ALA A 124 7.44 7.78 -5.49
N ALA A 125 7.14 7.53 -6.78
CA ALA A 125 6.49 6.31 -7.24
C ALA A 125 7.36 5.07 -6.97
N LEU A 126 8.65 5.12 -7.35
CA LEU A 126 9.58 4.02 -7.10
C LEU A 126 9.77 3.76 -5.61
N LEU A 127 9.87 4.81 -4.80
CA LEU A 127 9.98 4.70 -3.35
C LEU A 127 8.75 4.02 -2.74
N ALA A 128 7.54 4.37 -3.18
CA ALA A 128 6.31 3.75 -2.69
C ALA A 128 6.25 2.25 -3.00
N VAL A 129 6.71 1.85 -4.20
CA VAL A 129 6.79 0.44 -4.61
C VAL A 129 7.91 -0.29 -3.85
N ALA A 130 9.08 0.32 -3.69
CA ALA A 130 10.19 -0.27 -2.95
C ALA A 130 9.82 -0.52 -1.48
N LEU A 131 9.16 0.45 -0.82
CA LEU A 131 8.65 0.30 0.55
C LEU A 131 7.60 -0.82 0.64
N LEU A 132 6.76 -0.97 -0.38
CA LEU A 132 5.78 -2.05 -0.43
C LEU A 132 6.46 -3.42 -0.46
N ILE A 133 7.41 -3.60 -1.38
CA ILE A 133 8.15 -4.86 -1.54
C ILE A 133 8.95 -5.18 -0.29
N ALA A 134 9.73 -4.21 0.21
CA ALA A 134 10.53 -4.37 1.41
C ALA A 134 9.68 -4.66 2.64
N GLY A 135 8.53 -4.00 2.77
CA GLY A 135 7.61 -4.24 3.88
C GLY A 135 7.00 -5.64 3.87
N PHE A 136 6.57 -6.15 2.70
CA PHE A 136 6.13 -7.54 2.58
C PHE A 136 7.23 -8.55 2.91
N GLU A 137 8.45 -8.28 2.47
CA GLU A 137 9.61 -9.15 2.73
C GLU A 137 9.95 -9.22 4.22
N ILE A 138 9.97 -8.06 4.91
CA ILE A 138 10.27 -7.98 6.34
C ILE A 138 9.13 -8.60 7.16
N THR A 139 7.89 -8.21 6.88
CA THR A 139 6.73 -8.60 7.69
C THR A 139 6.34 -10.06 7.48
N GLY A 140 6.57 -10.62 6.29
CA GLY A 140 6.39 -12.04 6.04
C GLY A 140 7.37 -12.91 6.84
N ARG A 141 8.59 -12.43 7.08
CA ARG A 141 9.61 -13.14 7.86
C ARG A 141 9.50 -12.91 9.37
N TRP A 142 8.70 -11.94 9.79
CA TRP A 142 8.43 -11.62 11.19
C TRP A 142 7.25 -12.42 11.73
N ILE A 143 7.53 -13.68 12.03
CA ILE A 143 6.56 -14.68 12.46
C ILE A 143 6.57 -14.76 13.99
N VAL A 144 5.41 -14.63 14.61
CA VAL A 144 5.25 -14.72 16.06
C VAL A 144 4.61 -16.07 16.39
N CYS A 145 5.38 -16.98 16.99
CA CYS A 145 4.87 -18.29 17.35
C CYS A 145 3.94 -18.22 18.57
N PRO A 146 2.82 -18.97 18.57
CA PRO A 146 2.01 -19.13 19.77
C PRO A 146 2.79 -19.90 20.85
N ALA A 147 2.58 -19.54 22.12
CA ALA A 147 3.27 -20.15 23.26
C ALA A 147 2.94 -21.64 23.43
N THR A 148 1.79 -22.09 22.92
CA THR A 148 1.36 -23.49 22.91
C THR A 148 0.72 -23.82 21.58
N GLY A 149 0.85 -25.08 21.14
CA GLY A 149 0.26 -25.56 19.90
C GLY A 149 1.22 -25.51 18.70
N THR A 150 0.69 -25.84 17.53
CA THR A 150 1.44 -25.95 16.28
C THR A 150 0.85 -25.03 15.23
N ALA A 151 1.69 -24.22 14.59
CA ALA A 151 1.30 -23.38 13.46
C ALA A 151 2.34 -23.52 12.35
N SER A 152 1.91 -23.74 11.13
CA SER A 152 2.82 -23.84 9.98
C SER A 152 2.25 -23.09 8.79
N GLY A 153 3.14 -22.63 7.93
CA GLY A 153 2.76 -21.92 6.73
C GLY A 153 3.91 -21.75 5.77
N THR A 154 3.61 -21.17 4.61
CA THR A 154 4.58 -20.94 3.55
C THR A 154 4.42 -19.52 3.01
N GLY A 155 5.53 -18.89 2.65
CA GLY A 155 5.53 -17.62 1.93
C GLY A 155 6.43 -17.70 0.71
N SER A 156 6.10 -16.94 -0.33
CA SER A 156 6.77 -16.99 -1.63
C SER A 156 7.76 -15.83 -1.84
N GLY A 157 8.50 -15.43 -0.79
CA GLY A 157 9.30 -14.19 -0.70
C GLY A 157 9.84 -13.66 -2.03
N PHE A 158 9.61 -12.37 -2.32
CA PHE A 158 9.85 -11.79 -3.65
C PHE A 158 11.34 -11.66 -3.97
N VAL A 159 12.18 -11.37 -2.96
CA VAL A 159 13.62 -11.11 -3.15
C VAL A 159 14.48 -12.26 -2.67
N THR A 160 14.07 -12.90 -1.58
CA THR A 160 14.89 -13.89 -0.87
C THR A 160 14.48 -15.34 -1.14
N GLY A 161 13.42 -15.55 -1.94
CA GLY A 161 12.88 -16.87 -2.26
C GLY A 161 11.76 -17.34 -1.33
N GLY A 162 11.18 -18.48 -1.70
CA GLY A 162 10.14 -19.12 -0.90
C GLY A 162 10.68 -19.59 0.46
N TYR A 163 9.84 -19.52 1.48
CA TYR A 163 10.14 -20.05 2.81
C TYR A 163 8.95 -20.83 3.34
N SER A 164 9.25 -21.85 4.12
CA SER A 164 8.27 -22.55 4.96
C SER A 164 8.65 -22.33 6.41
N TYR A 165 7.66 -22.20 7.27
CA TYR A 165 7.87 -22.07 8.71
C TYR A 165 6.98 -23.05 9.46
N GLU A 166 7.50 -23.49 10.59
CA GLU A 166 6.83 -24.37 11.53
C GLU A 166 7.11 -23.85 12.94
N CYS A 167 6.04 -23.56 13.66
CA CYS A 167 6.04 -23.18 15.06
C CYS A 167 5.54 -24.37 15.87
N MET A 168 6.34 -24.83 16.84
CA MET A 168 5.93 -25.85 17.82
C MET A 168 6.20 -25.33 19.23
N ASN A 169 5.15 -25.10 20.02
CA ASN A 169 5.24 -24.69 21.43
C ASN A 169 6.22 -23.53 21.68
N GLY A 170 6.16 -22.49 20.84
CA GLY A 170 7.04 -21.32 20.92
C GLY A 170 8.39 -21.42 20.18
N GLU A 171 8.79 -22.60 19.69
CA GLU A 171 9.98 -22.74 18.85
C GLU A 171 9.67 -22.50 17.37
N LEU A 172 10.40 -21.58 16.74
CA LEU A 172 10.30 -21.27 15.32
C LEU A 172 11.36 -22.03 14.51
N ARG A 173 10.93 -22.85 13.55
CA ARG A 173 11.79 -23.46 12.53
C ARG A 173 11.44 -22.91 11.16
N ILE A 174 12.38 -22.18 10.53
CA ILE A 174 12.25 -21.67 9.17
C ILE A 174 13.12 -22.51 8.24
N ARG A 175 12.55 -22.96 7.12
CA ARG A 175 13.25 -23.66 6.05
C ARG A 175 13.07 -22.88 4.75
N SER A 176 14.18 -22.33 4.24
CA SER A 176 14.24 -21.67 2.93
C SER A 176 14.24 -22.70 1.81
N GLY A 177 13.45 -22.45 0.77
CA GLY A 177 13.42 -23.23 -0.47
C GLY A 177 14.45 -22.77 -1.49
#